data_AF-A0A380DJF0-F1
#
_entry.id   AF-A0A380DJF0-F1
#
_cell.length_a   1.000
_cell.length_b   1.000
_cell.length_c   1.000
_cell.angle_alpha   90.00
_cell.angle_beta   90.00
_cell.angle_gamma   90.00
#
_symmetry.space_group_name_H-M   'P 1'
#
loop_
_entity.id
_entity.type
_entity.pdbx_description
1 polymer ?
#
loop_
_entity_poly.entity_id
_entity_poly.type
_entity_poly.pdbx_seq_one_letter_code
_entity_poly.pdbx_strand_id
1 'polypeptide(L)'
;MMTTNGGWLSSSQQKVLESLTALTIAQSFNQLIEDEINQIKKMYNEKKKKFEKNWEDAQKAGNAVGKDITVNEVLEALDEGHVNESSMVGEPKKMISAKEKQLSTIGSSISNYITRVRSSINEIVDKDQALASQ
;
A
#
# COMPACT_ATOMS: atom_id res chain seq x y z
N MET A 1 2.56 -32.31 28.01
CA MET A 1 1.08 -32.25 28.09
C MET A 1 0.69 -31.14 29.04
N MET A 2 -0.11 -30.16 28.60
CA MET A 2 -0.93 -29.42 29.56
C MET A 2 -2.04 -30.36 29.99
N THR A 3 -1.77 -31.19 31.00
CA THR A 3 -2.84 -31.64 31.88
C THR A 3 -3.00 -30.56 32.92
N THR A 4 -4.22 -30.08 33.02
CA THR A 4 -4.62 -29.15 34.04
C THR A 4 -4.16 -29.71 35.41
N ASN A 5 -3.69 -28.87 36.33
CA ASN A 5 -4.20 -27.52 36.43
C ASN A 5 -3.10 -26.42 36.47
N GLY A 6 -1.81 -26.74 36.25
CA GLY A 6 -0.73 -25.76 36.44
C GLY A 6 0.71 -26.23 36.17
N GLY A 7 0.95 -27.05 35.13
CA GLY A 7 2.31 -27.41 34.73
C GLY A 7 2.98 -26.27 33.96
N TRP A 8 4.18 -25.84 34.39
CA TRP A 8 5.03 -24.95 33.59
C TRP A 8 5.20 -25.60 32.21
N LEU A 9 4.93 -24.86 31.13
CA LEU A 9 5.19 -25.33 29.78
C LEU A 9 6.61 -25.89 29.73
N SER A 10 6.80 -27.06 29.12
CA SER A 10 8.16 -27.47 28.79
C SER A 10 8.79 -26.40 27.90
N SER A 11 10.11 -26.26 27.94
CA SER A 11 10.82 -25.28 27.11
C SER A 11 10.48 -25.41 25.61
N SER A 12 10.17 -26.63 25.15
CA SER A 12 9.63 -26.92 23.83
C SER A 12 8.23 -26.35 23.58
N GLN A 13 7.27 -26.64 24.47
CA GLN A 13 5.90 -26.11 24.35
C GLN A 13 5.87 -24.58 24.44
N GLN A 14 6.75 -23.98 25.25
CA GLN A 14 6.89 -22.53 25.33
C GLN A 14 7.40 -21.93 24.00
N LYS A 15 8.43 -22.53 23.39
CA LYS A 15 8.94 -22.10 22.07
C LYS A 15 7.91 -22.22 20.96
N VAL A 16 7.11 -23.29 20.97
CA VAL A 16 5.99 -23.46 20.01
C VAL A 16 4.95 -22.36 20.21
N LEU A 17 4.56 -22.07 21.45
CA LEU A 17 3.59 -21.02 21.76
C LEU A 17 4.12 -19.64 21.33
N GLU A 18 5.36 -19.29 21.70
CA GLU A 18 6.01 -18.05 21.29
C GLU A 18 6.06 -17.90 19.76
N SER A 19 6.34 -19.01 19.06
CA SER A 19 6.36 -19.06 17.60
C SER A 19 4.97 -18.83 17.00
N LEU A 20 3.93 -19.49 17.51
CA LEU A 20 2.55 -19.28 17.04
C LEU A 20 2.05 -17.85 17.31
N THR A 21 2.42 -17.26 18.46
CA THR A 21 2.14 -15.85 18.75
C THR A 21 2.85 -14.93 17.76
N ALA A 22 4.14 -15.14 17.48
CA ALA A 22 4.89 -14.37 16.50
C ALA A 22 4.28 -14.47 15.09
N LEU A 23 3.85 -15.67 14.67
CA LEU A 23 3.16 -15.86 13.39
C LEU A 23 1.86 -15.08 13.32
N THR A 24 1.04 -15.15 14.37
CA THR A 24 -0.25 -14.46 14.44
C THR A 24 -0.06 -12.95 14.33
N ILE A 25 0.87 -12.39 15.10
CA ILE A 25 1.22 -10.96 15.05
C ILE A 25 1.69 -10.56 13.64
N ALA A 26 2.57 -11.36 13.02
CA ALA A 26 3.08 -11.09 11.68
C ALA A 26 1.97 -11.10 10.62
N GLN A 27 1.02 -12.05 10.71
CA GLN A 27 -0.14 -12.11 9.81
C GLN A 27 -1.08 -10.92 10.00
N SER A 28 -1.37 -10.54 11.24
CA SER A 28 -2.20 -9.36 11.53
C SER A 28 -1.58 -8.08 10.98
N PHE A 29 -0.26 -7.89 11.14
CA PHE A 29 0.42 -6.75 10.54
C PHE A 29 0.38 -6.78 9.01
N ASN A 30 0.50 -7.95 8.38
CA ASN A 30 0.37 -8.05 6.92
C ASN A 30 -0.96 -7.48 6.44
N GLN A 31 -2.05 -7.91 7.07
CA GLN A 31 -3.39 -7.51 6.69
C GLN A 31 -3.57 -5.99 6.84
N LEU A 32 -3.15 -5.43 7.98
CA LEU A 32 -3.20 -3.99 8.22
C LEU A 32 -2.42 -3.21 7.16
N ILE A 33 -1.23 -3.68 6.79
CA ILE A 33 -0.40 -3.02 5.78
C ILE A 33 -1.03 -3.10 4.39
N GLU A 34 -1.58 -4.25 4.01
CA GLU A 34 -2.29 -4.42 2.74
C GLU A 34 -3.51 -3.49 2.66
N ASP A 35 -4.27 -3.36 3.75
CA ASP A 35 -5.42 -2.48 3.83
C ASP A 35 -5.01 -1.00 3.69
N GLU A 36 -3.96 -0.57 4.39
CA GLU A 36 -3.42 0.79 4.30
C GLU A 36 -2.90 1.11 2.88
N ILE A 37 -2.17 0.18 2.25
CA ILE A 37 -1.73 0.33 0.86
C ILE A 37 -2.93 0.51 -0.08
N ASN A 38 -4.00 -0.26 0.13
CA ASN A 38 -5.21 -0.17 -0.68
C ASN A 38 -5.95 1.15 -0.46
N GLN A 39 -6.03 1.65 0.77
CA GLN A 39 -6.61 2.96 1.06
C GLN A 39 -5.83 4.09 0.37
N ILE A 40 -4.50 4.06 0.40
CA ILE A 40 -3.66 5.05 -0.28
C ILE A 40 -3.88 5.00 -1.80
N LYS A 41 -3.94 3.80 -2.40
CA LYS A 41 -4.26 3.62 -3.83
C LYS A 41 -5.63 4.19 -4.19
N LYS A 42 -6.64 4.00 -3.33
CA LYS A 42 -7.97 4.58 -3.54
C LYS A 42 -7.91 6.12 -3.53
N MET A 43 -7.26 6.71 -2.53
CA MET A 43 -7.05 8.17 -2.46
C MET A 43 -6.34 8.71 -3.71
N TYR A 44 -5.31 8.00 -4.19
CA TYR A 44 -4.60 8.35 -5.41
C TYR A 44 -5.51 8.33 -6.65
N ASN A 45 -6.36 7.32 -6.80
CA ASN A 45 -7.34 7.29 -7.89
C ASN A 45 -8.34 8.46 -7.82
N GLU A 46 -8.79 8.84 -6.64
CA GLU A 46 -9.63 10.02 -6.46
C GLU A 46 -8.89 11.32 -6.84
N LYS A 47 -7.61 11.44 -6.47
CA LYS A 47 -6.78 12.59 -6.88
C LYS A 47 -6.57 12.65 -8.39
N LYS A 48 -6.31 11.52 -9.07
CA LYS A 48 -6.19 11.46 -10.54
C LYS A 48 -7.43 12.05 -11.23
N LYS A 49 -8.63 11.68 -10.75
CA LYS A 49 -9.90 12.24 -11.27
C LYS A 49 -10.05 13.74 -11.00
N LYS A 50 -9.62 14.21 -9.82
CA LYS A 50 -9.63 15.64 -9.49
C LYS A 50 -8.70 16.45 -10.40
N PHE A 51 -7.54 15.91 -10.77
CA PHE A 51 -6.64 16.56 -11.72
C PHE A 51 -7.27 16.74 -13.11
N GLU A 52 -7.91 15.70 -13.63
CA GLU A 52 -8.65 15.78 -14.90
C GLU A 52 -9.77 16.83 -14.83
N LYS A 53 -10.55 16.80 -13.74
CA LYS A 53 -11.63 17.77 -13.53
C LYS A 53 -11.11 19.20 -13.44
N ASN A 54 -10.02 19.44 -12.70
CA ASN A 54 -9.45 20.76 -12.57
C ASN A 54 -8.98 21.32 -13.94
N TRP A 55 -8.45 20.45 -14.82
CA TRP A 55 -8.08 20.84 -16.18
C TRP A 55 -9.32 21.18 -17.04
N GLU A 56 -10.38 20.40 -16.92
CA GLU A 56 -11.66 20.69 -17.59
C GLU A 56 -12.27 22.02 -17.09
N ASP A 57 -12.25 22.26 -15.78
CA ASP A 57 -12.78 23.47 -15.16
C ASP A 57 -11.94 24.71 -15.53
N ALA A 58 -10.61 24.57 -15.67
CA ALA A 58 -9.73 25.64 -16.15
C ALA A 58 -10.07 26.07 -17.58
N GLN A 59 -10.28 25.11 -18.49
CA GLN A 59 -10.70 25.40 -19.87
C GLN A 59 -12.08 26.08 -19.90
N LYS A 60 -13.04 25.61 -19.10
CA LYS A 60 -14.36 26.25 -19.00
C LYS A 60 -14.28 27.69 -18.50
N ALA A 61 -13.48 27.93 -17.47
CA ALA A 61 -13.27 29.27 -16.92
C ALA A 61 -12.59 30.19 -17.95
N GLY A 62 -11.55 29.69 -18.63
CA GLY A 62 -10.87 30.42 -19.70
C GLY A 62 -11.82 30.82 -20.82
N ASN A 63 -12.63 29.89 -21.33
CA ASN A 63 -13.63 30.15 -22.38
C ASN A 63 -14.74 31.10 -21.92
N ALA A 64 -15.12 31.08 -20.63
CA ALA A 64 -16.14 31.98 -20.10
C ALA A 64 -15.65 33.44 -20.00
N VAL A 65 -14.35 33.64 -19.79
CA VAL A 65 -13.71 34.97 -19.71
C VAL A 65 -13.31 35.47 -21.11
N GLY A 66 -12.69 34.62 -21.91
CA GLY A 66 -12.24 34.91 -23.27
C GLY A 66 -13.34 34.81 -24.33
N LYS A 67 -14.48 35.49 -24.13
CA LYS A 67 -15.64 35.35 -25.04
C LYS A 67 -15.40 35.82 -26.47
N ASP A 68 -14.41 36.68 -26.66
CA ASP A 68 -14.06 37.29 -27.95
C ASP A 68 -12.82 36.65 -28.60
N ILE A 69 -12.27 35.58 -27.98
CA ILE A 69 -11.11 34.85 -28.48
C ILE A 69 -11.46 33.39 -28.77
N THR A 70 -10.65 32.75 -29.59
CA THR A 70 -10.79 31.34 -29.95
C THR A 70 -10.36 30.42 -28.80
N VAL A 71 -10.80 29.16 -28.84
CA VAL A 71 -10.39 28.13 -27.87
C VAL A 71 -8.86 27.97 -27.83
N ASN A 72 -8.18 28.09 -28.97
CA ASN A 72 -6.72 27.97 -29.00
C ASN A 72 -6.04 29.13 -28.29
N GLU A 73 -6.50 30.37 -28.51
CA GLU A 73 -5.99 31.55 -27.80
C GLU A 73 -6.24 31.45 -26.28
N VAL A 74 -7.36 30.85 -25.87
CA VAL A 74 -7.61 30.54 -24.44
C VAL A 74 -6.59 29.53 -23.92
N LEU A 75 -6.31 28.45 -24.66
CA LEU A 75 -5.33 27.45 -24.25
C LEU A 75 -3.91 28.02 -24.19
N GLU A 76 -3.54 28.90 -25.13
CA GLU A 76 -2.26 29.62 -25.14
C GLU A 76 -2.15 30.54 -23.92
N ALA A 77 -3.18 31.34 -23.62
CA ALA A 77 -3.18 32.21 -22.44
C ALA A 77 -3.14 31.42 -21.12
N LEU A 78 -3.80 30.27 -21.04
CA LEU A 78 -3.69 29.36 -19.90
C LEU A 78 -2.26 28.80 -19.77
N ASP A 79 -1.65 28.41 -20.88
CA ASP A 79 -0.29 27.87 -20.92
C ASP A 79 0.77 28.93 -20.53
N GLU A 80 0.59 30.19 -20.93
CA GLU A 80 1.40 31.32 -20.46
C GLU A 80 1.36 31.47 -18.92
N GLY A 81 0.22 31.12 -18.31
CA GLY A 81 0.03 31.02 -16.87
C GLY A 81 0.50 29.69 -16.26
N HIS A 82 1.14 28.81 -17.04
CA HIS A 82 1.54 27.44 -16.68
C HIS A 82 0.39 26.49 -16.34
N VAL A 83 -0.82 26.81 -16.80
CA VAL A 83 -2.03 26.01 -16.64
C VAL A 83 -2.27 25.22 -17.93
N ASN A 84 -1.72 24.01 -18.03
CA ASN A 84 -1.89 23.16 -19.20
C ASN A 84 -2.12 21.69 -18.80
N GLU A 85 -2.52 20.86 -19.77
CA GLU A 85 -2.81 19.45 -19.49
C GLU A 85 -1.60 18.69 -18.91
N SER A 86 -0.38 19.01 -19.37
CA SER A 86 0.82 18.37 -18.86
C SER A 86 1.03 18.68 -17.38
N SER A 87 1.01 19.96 -16.99
CA SER A 87 1.25 20.41 -15.60
C SER A 87 0.11 20.02 -14.65
N MET A 88 -1.14 20.06 -15.14
CA MET A 88 -2.31 19.80 -14.30
C MET A 88 -2.66 18.32 -14.18
N VAL A 89 -2.41 17.51 -15.22
CA VAL A 89 -2.86 16.12 -15.31
C VAL A 89 -1.70 15.16 -15.51
N GLY A 90 -0.86 15.41 -16.51
CA GLY A 90 0.21 14.49 -16.93
C GLY A 90 1.26 14.25 -15.84
N GLU A 91 1.91 15.31 -15.37
CA GLU A 91 2.96 15.24 -14.35
C GLU A 91 2.44 14.70 -13.01
N PRO A 92 1.30 15.18 -12.47
CA PRO A 92 0.76 14.64 -11.23
C PRO A 92 0.39 13.14 -11.33
N LYS A 93 -0.16 12.70 -12.47
CA LYS A 93 -0.42 11.26 -12.71
C LYS A 93 0.87 10.45 -12.73
N LYS A 94 1.92 10.92 -13.40
CA LYS A 94 3.24 10.27 -13.41
C LYS A 94 3.81 10.15 -11.99
N MET A 95 3.74 11.21 -11.19
CA MET A 95 4.17 11.19 -9.79
C MET A 95 3.39 10.16 -8.97
N ILE A 96 2.06 10.12 -9.12
CA ILE A 96 1.23 9.12 -8.44
C ILE A 96 1.61 7.70 -8.87
N SER A 97 1.80 7.43 -10.16
CA SER A 97 2.21 6.10 -10.63
C SER A 97 3.57 5.67 -10.07
N ALA A 98 4.52 6.60 -9.92
CA ALA A 98 5.78 6.31 -9.24
C ALA A 98 5.57 5.94 -7.76
N LYS A 99 4.68 6.64 -7.05
CA LYS A 99 4.31 6.32 -5.67
C LYS A 99 3.58 4.98 -5.54
N GLU A 100 2.68 4.66 -6.46
CA GLU A 100 2.01 3.35 -6.52
C GLU A 100 3.01 2.21 -6.68
N LYS A 101 4.05 2.39 -7.52
CA LYS A 101 5.14 1.42 -7.66
C LYS A 101 5.91 1.23 -6.35
N GLN A 102 6.23 2.33 -5.65
CA GLN A 102 6.89 2.27 -4.33
C GLN A 102 6.04 1.50 -3.30
N LEU A 103 4.73 1.76 -3.25
CA LEU A 103 3.81 1.05 -2.36
C LEU A 103 3.77 -0.45 -2.66
N SER A 104 3.76 -0.85 -3.94
CA SER A 104 3.81 -2.26 -4.32
C SER A 104 5.13 -2.91 -3.88
N THR A 105 6.27 -2.23 -4.04
CA THR A 105 7.57 -2.75 -3.55
C THR A 105 7.59 -2.94 -2.03
N ILE A 106 7.00 -1.99 -1.28
CA ILE A 106 6.86 -2.08 0.18
C ILE A 106 6.00 -3.28 0.55
N GLY A 107 4.81 -3.41 -0.06
CA GLY A 107 3.91 -4.55 0.17
C GLY A 107 4.57 -5.89 -0.09
N SER A 108 5.29 -6.04 -1.21
CA SER A 108 6.05 -7.26 -1.51
C SER A 108 7.15 -7.55 -0.50
N SER A 109 7.87 -6.52 -0.04
CA SER A 109 8.95 -6.69 0.95
C SER A 109 8.42 -7.20 2.30
N ILE A 110 7.26 -6.67 2.70
CA ILE A 110 6.57 -7.06 3.94
C ILE A 110 6.03 -8.49 3.83
N SER A 111 5.33 -8.81 2.73
CA SER A 111 4.84 -10.16 2.45
C SER A 111 5.98 -11.21 2.45
N ASN A 112 7.13 -10.87 1.87
CA ASN A 112 8.33 -11.70 1.89
C ASN A 112 8.87 -11.90 3.32
N TYR A 113 8.93 -10.83 4.11
CA TYR A 113 9.37 -10.91 5.51
C TYR A 113 8.48 -11.85 6.33
N ILE A 114 7.16 -11.73 6.19
CA ILE A 114 6.19 -12.59 6.89
C ILE A 114 6.29 -14.04 6.43
N THR A 115 6.52 -14.28 5.14
CA THR A 115 6.79 -15.62 4.63
C THR A 115 8.02 -16.24 5.31
N ARG A 116 9.10 -15.48 5.47
CA ARG A 116 10.31 -15.95 6.18
C ARG A 116 10.06 -16.22 7.66
N VAL A 117 9.29 -15.37 8.34
CA VAL A 117 8.88 -15.59 9.73
C VAL A 117 8.10 -16.90 9.84
N ARG A 118 7.13 -17.14 8.96
CA ARG A 118 6.35 -18.39 8.91
C ARG A 118 7.21 -19.61 8.66
N SER A 119 8.13 -19.57 7.69
CA SER A 119 9.05 -20.68 7.42
C SER A 119 9.93 -20.99 8.62
N SER A 120 10.48 -19.97 9.29
CA SER A 120 11.33 -20.15 10.47
C SER A 120 10.56 -20.80 11.63
N ILE A 121 9.29 -20.42 11.81
CA ILE A 121 8.41 -20.98 12.83
C ILE A 121 8.07 -22.44 12.52
N ASN A 122 7.74 -22.76 11.27
CA ASN A 122 7.47 -24.14 10.87
C ASN A 122 8.70 -25.03 11.10
N GLU A 123 9.90 -24.55 10.78
CA GLU A 123 11.14 -25.29 11.01
C GLU A 123 11.38 -25.57 12.52
N ILE A 124 11.04 -24.63 13.40
CA ILE A 124 11.12 -24.82 14.85
C ILE A 124 10.13 -25.90 15.29
N VAL A 125 8.88 -25.83 14.82
CA VAL A 125 7.82 -26.81 15.16
C VAL A 125 8.19 -28.21 14.67
N ASP A 126 8.65 -28.35 13.42
CA ASP A 126 9.01 -29.64 12.82
C ASP A 126 10.18 -30.30 13.58
N LYS A 127 11.22 -29.51 13.92
CA LYS A 127 12.34 -30.00 14.74
C LYS A 127 11.90 -30.45 16.13
N ASP A 128 10.99 -29.70 16.76
CA ASP A 128 10.48 -30.03 18.09
C ASP A 128 9.64 -31.32 18.07
N GLN A 129 8.79 -31.50 17.06
CA GLN A 129 8.03 -32.75 16.87
C GLN A 129 8.94 -33.96 16.64
N ALA A 130 10.01 -33.81 15.85
CA ALA A 130 10.97 -34.88 15.61
C ALA A 130 11.71 -35.29 16.91
N LEU A 131 12.12 -34.32 17.73
CA LEU A 131 12.77 -34.58 19.02
C LEU A 131 11.83 -35.22 20.05
N ALA A 132 10.55 -34.84 20.07
CA ALA A 132 9.56 -35.43 20.96
C ALA A 132 9.15 -36.87 20.57
N SER A 133 9.47 -37.30 19.35
CA SER A 133 9.17 -38.64 18.83
C SER A 133 10.33 -39.64 18.94
N GLN A 134 11.47 -39.23 19.52
CA GLN A 134 12.61 -40.09 19.88
C GLN A 134 12.53 -40.51 21.35
#